data_AF-A0A211YUD6-F1
#
_entry.id   AF-A0A211YUD6-F1
#
_cell.length_a   1.000
_cell.length_b   1.000
_cell.length_c   1.000
_cell.angle_alpha   90.00
_cell.angle_beta   90.00
_cell.angle_gamma   90.00
#
_symmetry.space_group_name_H-M   'P 1'
#
loop_
_entity.id
_entity.type
_entity.pdbx_description
1 polymer ?
#
loop_
_entity_poly.entity_id
_entity_poly.type
_entity_poly.pdbx_seq_one_letter_code
_entity_poly.pdbx_strand_id
1 'polypeptide(L)'
;MGVADQLPRARRGPYAAARRHPLGLTRRELQVLRLLAQGMGNQDIARRLVRSPRTVEHHVSAVLGKLNASSRMDVVLRLHSEPWLLSAGEN
;
A
#
# COMPACT_ATOMS: atom_id res chain seq x y z
N MET A 1 37.52 18.25 11.98
CA MET A 1 36.36 17.91 12.83
C MET A 1 35.13 18.51 12.17
N GLY A 2 34.29 17.82 11.41
CA GLY A 2 33.95 16.41 11.46
C GLY A 2 32.76 16.21 12.40
N VAL A 3 31.60 16.73 12.03
CA VAL A 3 30.28 16.07 12.14
C VAL A 3 29.31 16.88 11.29
N ALA A 4 28.86 16.26 10.20
CA ALA A 4 27.73 16.74 9.44
C ALA A 4 26.54 16.85 10.40
N ASP A 5 25.91 18.02 10.43
CA ASP A 5 24.61 18.27 11.02
C ASP A 5 23.59 17.33 10.37
N GLN A 6 23.50 16.11 10.91
CA GLN A 6 22.57 15.08 10.49
C GLN A 6 21.21 15.45 11.08
N LEU A 7 20.58 16.43 10.45
CA LEU A 7 19.13 16.58 10.48
C LEU A 7 18.51 15.18 10.32
N PRO A 8 17.72 14.68 11.30
CA PRO A 8 16.84 13.57 11.01
C PRO A 8 15.91 14.09 9.93
N ARG A 9 16.14 13.65 8.69
CA ARG A 9 15.31 14.00 7.55
C ARG A 9 13.90 13.63 7.98
N ALA A 10 13.11 14.64 8.34
CA ALA A 10 11.71 14.46 8.63
C ALA A 10 11.14 13.90 7.33
N ARG A 11 11.05 12.57 7.25
CA ARG A 11 10.38 11.88 6.17
C ARG A 11 8.94 12.36 6.31
N ARG A 12 8.62 13.44 5.61
CA ARG A 12 7.27 13.99 5.43
C ARG A 12 6.54 12.92 4.60
N GLY A 13 6.26 11.81 5.25
CA GLY A 13 5.76 10.59 4.66
C GLY A 13 4.23 10.59 4.67
N PRO A 14 3.60 9.80 3.81
CA PRO A 14 2.14 9.72 3.60
C PRO A 14 1.30 9.24 4.81
N TYR A 15 1.86 9.30 6.02
CA TYR A 15 1.33 8.74 7.26
C TYR A 15 0.07 9.44 7.79
N ALA A 16 -0.14 10.73 7.47
CA ALA A 16 -1.35 11.44 7.90
C ALA A 16 -2.63 10.88 7.24
N ALA A 17 -2.54 10.44 5.98
CA ALA A 17 -3.67 9.82 5.28
C ALA A 17 -3.89 8.35 5.71
N ALA A 18 -2.83 7.66 6.15
CA ALA A 18 -2.91 6.29 6.64
C ALA A 18 -3.79 6.16 7.89
N ARG A 19 -3.84 7.18 8.76
CA ARG A 19 -4.59 7.13 10.04
C ARG A 19 -6.11 6.98 9.91
N ARG A 20 -6.68 7.16 8.73
CA ARG A 20 -8.13 7.03 8.51
C ARG A 20 -8.56 5.63 8.08
N HIS A 21 -7.66 4.83 7.53
CA HIS A 21 -7.98 3.45 7.18
C HIS A 21 -7.73 2.55 8.40
N PRO A 22 -8.62 1.60 8.71
CA PRO A 22 -8.45 0.66 9.84
C PRO A 22 -7.15 -0.15 9.77
N LEU A 23 -6.58 -0.28 8.57
CA LEU A 23 -5.32 -0.98 8.30
C LEU A 23 -4.11 -0.04 8.11
N GLY A 24 -4.26 1.27 8.33
CA GLY A 24 -3.16 2.20 8.09
C GLY A 24 -2.76 2.34 6.61
N LEU A 25 -3.65 1.99 5.68
CA LEU A 25 -3.38 2.06 4.24
C LEU A 25 -3.48 3.50 3.74
N THR A 26 -2.47 3.92 3.00
CA THR A 26 -2.46 5.18 2.27
C THR A 26 -3.31 5.07 1.01
N ARG A 27 -3.71 6.21 0.41
CA ARG A 27 -4.48 6.24 -0.84
C ARG A 27 -3.84 5.42 -1.98
N ARG A 28 -2.51 5.37 -2.05
CA ARG A 28 -1.78 4.60 -3.08
C ARG A 28 -1.82 3.11 -2.80
N GLU A 29 -1.62 2.73 -1.55
CA GLU A 29 -1.74 1.34 -1.11
C GLU A 29 -3.16 0.81 -1.31
N LEU A 30 -4.18 1.64 -1.08
CA LEU A 30 -5.57 1.30 -1.37
C LEU A 30 -5.82 1.09 -2.87
N GLN A 31 -5.23 1.92 -3.75
CA GLN A 31 -5.31 1.70 -5.20
C GLN A 31 -4.66 0.38 -5.60
N VAL A 32 -3.47 0.07 -5.06
CA VAL A 32 -2.81 -1.22 -5.30
C VAL A 32 -3.68 -2.37 -4.80
N LEU A 33 -4.26 -2.26 -3.61
CA LEU A 33 -5.18 -3.26 -3.04
C LEU A 33 -6.40 -3.50 -3.93
N ARG A 34 -7.04 -2.43 -4.43
CA ARG A 34 -8.19 -2.51 -5.34
C ARG A 34 -7.84 -3.24 -6.64
N LEU A 35 -6.67 -2.99 -7.21
CA LEU A 35 -6.23 -3.65 -8.43
C LEU A 35 -5.79 -5.11 -8.19
N LEU A 36 -5.18 -5.39 -7.04
CA LEU A 36 -4.90 -6.76 -6.60
C LEU A 36 -6.18 -7.58 -6.43
N ALA A 37 -7.23 -6.97 -5.87
CA ALA A 37 -8.56 -7.59 -5.72
C ALA A 37 -9.18 -7.98 -7.06
N GLN A 38 -8.87 -7.22 -8.12
CA GLN A 38 -9.29 -7.51 -9.50
C GLN A 38 -8.43 -8.59 -10.17
N GLY A 39 -7.47 -9.18 -9.46
CA GLY A 39 -6.57 -10.21 -10.00
C GLY A 39 -5.46 -9.67 -10.88
N MET A 40 -5.24 -8.34 -10.94
CA MET A 40 -4.18 -7.78 -11.79
C MET A 40 -2.78 -8.13 -11.27
N GLY A 41 -1.89 -8.45 -12.21
CA GLY A 41 -0.46 -8.66 -11.96
C GLY A 41 0.26 -7.37 -11.59
N ASN A 42 1.44 -7.48 -10.97
CA ASN A 42 2.20 -6.30 -10.53
C ASN A 42 2.61 -5.41 -11.72
N GLN A 43 2.83 -6.01 -12.90
CA GLN A 43 3.14 -5.27 -14.13
C GLN A 43 1.95 -4.49 -14.67
N ASP A 44 0.74 -5.06 -14.65
CA ASP A 44 -0.48 -4.37 -15.07
C ASP A 44 -0.86 -3.25 -14.10
N ILE A 45 -0.70 -3.50 -12.80
CA ILE A 45 -0.84 -2.48 -11.76
C ILE A 45 0.16 -1.34 -12.01
N ALA A 46 1.40 -1.67 -12.34
CA ALA A 46 2.44 -0.68 -12.64
C ALA A 46 2.06 0.18 -13.85
N ARG A 47 1.57 -0.44 -14.93
CA ARG A 47 1.06 0.27 -16.10
C ARG A 47 -0.12 1.19 -15.76
N ARG A 48 -1.08 0.69 -14.99
CA ARG A 48 -2.31 1.42 -14.65
C ARG A 48 -2.06 2.59 -13.68
N LEU A 49 -1.08 2.44 -12.80
CA LEU A 49 -0.67 3.49 -11.87
C LEU A 49 0.43 4.41 -12.46
N VAL A 50 0.89 4.15 -13.69
CA VAL A 50 2.00 4.84 -14.34
C VAL A 50 3.24 4.86 -13.44
N ARG A 51 3.61 3.69 -12.93
CA ARG A 51 4.74 3.46 -12.02
C ARG A 51 5.62 2.32 -12.50
N SER A 52 6.83 2.27 -12.00
CA SER A 52 7.73 1.13 -12.22
C SER A 52 7.22 -0.11 -11.49
N PRO A 53 7.36 -1.32 -12.07
CA PRO A 53 6.95 -2.57 -11.43
C PRO A 53 7.63 -2.76 -10.08
N ARG A 54 8.91 -2.40 -9.96
CA ARG A 54 9.67 -2.42 -8.69
C ARG A 54 9.03 -1.56 -7.59
N THR A 55 8.48 -0.41 -7.96
CA THR A 55 7.78 0.47 -7.01
C THR A 55 6.45 -0.14 -6.58
N VAL A 56 5.74 -0.78 -7.50
CA VAL A 56 4.52 -1.53 -7.19
C VAL A 56 4.83 -2.71 -6.27
N GLU A 57 5.90 -3.47 -6.49
CA GLU A 57 6.31 -4.56 -5.59
C GLU A 57 6.54 -4.07 -4.16
N HIS A 58 7.21 -2.93 -3.97
CA HIS A 58 7.31 -2.30 -2.66
C HIS A 58 5.96 -1.94 -2.06
N HIS A 59 5.04 -1.36 -2.85
CA HIS A 59 3.70 -1.06 -2.36
C HIS A 59 2.91 -2.32 -2.01
N VAL A 60 3.02 -3.39 -2.81
CA VAL A 60 2.39 -4.69 -2.55
C VAL A 60 2.94 -5.28 -1.25
N SER A 61 4.26 -5.27 -1.04
CA SER A 61 4.90 -5.73 0.19
C SER A 61 4.44 -4.94 1.41
N ALA A 62 4.34 -3.60 1.30
CA ALA A 62 3.82 -2.76 2.37
C ALA A 62 2.33 -3.04 2.67
N VAL A 63 1.51 -3.26 1.63
CA VAL A 63 0.10 -3.64 1.74
C VAL A 63 -0.04 -5.00 2.43
N LEU A 64 0.72 -6.00 1.99
CA LEU A 64 0.76 -7.35 2.56
C LEU A 64 1.17 -7.31 4.04
N GLY A 65 2.22 -6.54 4.38
CA GLY A 65 2.65 -6.35 5.76
C GLY A 65 1.57 -5.70 6.63
N LYS A 66 0.86 -4.69 6.12
CA LYS A 66 -0.24 -4.02 6.84
C LYS A 66 -1.50 -4.88 6.98
N LEU A 67 -1.77 -5.72 6.00
CA LEU A 67 -2.83 -6.72 6.06
C LEU A 67 -2.40 -7.96 6.85
N ASN A 68 -1.14 -8.07 7.26
CA ASN A 68 -0.58 -9.29 7.86
C ASN A 68 -0.86 -10.54 6.98
N ALA A 69 -0.79 -10.35 5.67
CA ALA A 69 -1.09 -11.36 4.66
C ALA A 69 0.22 -11.88 4.05
N SER A 70 0.38 -13.21 3.97
CA SER A 70 1.59 -13.84 3.43
C SER A 70 1.59 -13.96 1.92
N SER A 71 0.43 -13.84 1.26
CA SER A 71 0.30 -14.03 -0.19
C SER A 71 -0.81 -13.17 -0.79
N ARG A 72 -0.74 -12.93 -2.11
CA ARG A 72 -1.83 -12.31 -2.87
C ARG A 72 -3.17 -13.04 -2.62
N MET A 73 -3.15 -14.38 -2.56
CA MET A 73 -4.37 -15.15 -2.30
C MET A 73 -4.97 -14.84 -0.93
N ASP A 74 -4.13 -14.68 0.10
CA ASP A 74 -4.57 -14.32 1.44
C ASP A 74 -5.25 -12.94 1.46
N VAL A 75 -4.68 -11.98 0.73
CA VAL A 75 -5.31 -10.66 0.52
C VAL A 75 -6.67 -10.78 -0.16
N VAL A 76 -6.77 -11.55 -1.24
CA VAL A 76 -8.04 -11.72 -1.97
C VAL A 76 -9.09 -12.41 -1.09
N LEU A 77 -8.70 -13.45 -0.35
CA LEU A 77 -9.58 -14.16 0.58
C LEU A 77 -10.07 -13.24 1.70
N ARG A 78 -9.18 -12.39 2.22
CA ARG A 78 -9.54 -11.42 3.25
C ARG A 78 -10.49 -10.35 2.72
N LEU A 79 -10.24 -9.83 1.52
CA LEU A 79 -11.14 -8.89 0.86
C LEU A 79 -12.51 -9.49 0.57
N HIS A 80 -12.56 -10.79 0.28
CA HIS A 80 -13.83 -11.51 0.10
C HIS A 80 -14.63 -11.57 1.42
N SER A 81 -13.95 -11.78 2.55
CA SER A 81 -14.57 -11.85 3.88
C SER A 81 -14.89 -10.46 4.44
N GLU A 82 -14.10 -9.46 4.08
CA GLU A 82 -14.16 -8.09 4.60
C GLU A 82 -14.19 -7.07 3.44
N PRO A 83 -15.27 -7.04 2.63
CA PRO A 83 -15.34 -6.19 1.43
C PRO A 83 -15.30 -4.70 1.77
N TRP A 84 -15.65 -4.33 3.01
CA TRP A 84 -15.58 -2.98 3.54
C TRP A 84 -14.15 -2.41 3.58
N LEU A 85 -13.12 -3.26 3.52
CA LEU A 85 -11.70 -2.85 3.43
C LEU A 85 -11.35 -2.08 2.16
N LEU A 86 -12.16 -2.16 1.09
CA LEU A 86 -11.94 -1.38 -0.13
C LEU A 86 -12.48 0.06 -0.02
N SER A 87 -13.39 0.28 0.94
CA SER A 87 -14.19 1.49 1.11
C SER A 87 -13.77 2.32 2.32
N ALA A 88 -13.04 1.73 3.27
CA ALA A 88 -12.74 2.32 4.59
C ALA A 88 -11.74 3.50 4.59
N GLY A 89 -11.53 4.17 3.45
CA GLY A 89 -10.62 5.30 3.30
C GLY A 89 -11.16 6.48 2.49
N GLU A 90 -12.44 6.47 2.12
CA GLU A 90 -13.08 7.58 1.40
C GLU A 90 -13.83 8.51 2.36
N ASN A 91 -13.08 9.43 2.99
CA ASN A 91 -13.61 10.67 3.57
C ASN A 91 -12.50 11.74 3.61
#